data_AF-A0A7C5WZ74-F1
#
_entry.id   AF-A0A7C5WZ74-F1
#
_cell.length_a   1.000
_cell.length_b   1.000
_cell.length_c   1.000
_cell.angle_alpha   90.00
_cell.angle_beta   90.00
_cell.angle_gamma   90.00
#
_symmetry.space_group_name_H-M   'P 1'
#
loop_
_entity.id
_entity.type
_entity.pdbx_description
1 polymer ?
#
loop_
_entity_poly.entity_id
_entity_poly.type
_entity_poly.pdbx_seq_one_letter_code
_entity_poly.pdbx_strand_id
1 'polypeptide(L)'
;MTEVLIVRPEIALDQFLPIFIESTLVLVFGVGSAAILTLAKMGYFSKKWMPVGYLFWALQTYFLYDFATLIQSNHFTMKVLMVTMLAYLFIPHLYYYLITAGDARYEDADEIVEDTKLKEEIHG
;
A
#
# COMPACT_ATOMS: atom_id res chain seq x y z
N MET A 1 -3.80 37.45 -24.47
CA MET A 1 -3.50 36.42 -23.46
C MET A 1 -2.17 35.80 -23.86
N THR A 2 -1.11 36.11 -23.14
CA THR A 2 0.22 35.53 -23.37
C THR A 2 0.18 34.11 -22.82
N GLU A 3 0.35 33.11 -23.69
CA GLU A 3 0.51 31.73 -23.25
C GLU A 3 1.72 31.66 -22.32
N VAL A 4 1.48 31.32 -21.05
CA VAL A 4 2.54 31.08 -20.09
C VAL A 4 3.18 29.75 -20.49
N LEU A 5 4.22 29.82 -21.32
CA LEU A 5 5.10 28.69 -21.58
C LEU A 5 5.81 28.35 -20.27
N ILE A 6 5.29 27.36 -19.55
CA ILE A 6 5.96 26.78 -18.38
C ILE A 6 7.16 26.00 -18.94
N VAL A 7 8.31 26.67 -19.02
CA VAL A 7 9.58 26.04 -19.35
C VAL A 7 9.98 25.20 -18.14
N ARG A 8 9.69 23.90 -18.20
CA ARG A 8 10.22 22.94 -17.23
C ARG A 8 11.74 22.85 -17.46
N PRO A 9 12.58 22.82 -16.41
CA PRO A 9 14.00 22.53 -16.58
C PRO A 9 14.18 21.27 -17.41
N GLU A 10 15.01 21.33 -18.44
CA GLU A 10 15.36 20.13 -19.22
C GLU A 10 16.14 19.18 -18.32
N ILE A 11 15.65 17.93 -18.21
CA ILE A 11 16.39 16.87 -17.52
C ILE A 11 17.61 16.58 -18.37
N ALA A 12 18.79 16.76 -17.81
CA ALA A 12 20.03 16.45 -18.50
C ALA A 12 20.09 14.94 -18.82
N LEU A 13 20.54 14.59 -20.02
CA LEU A 13 20.52 13.20 -20.53
C LEU A 13 21.29 12.21 -19.64
N ASP A 14 22.28 12.68 -18.90
CA ASP A 14 23.05 11.91 -17.91
C ASP A 14 22.23 11.56 -16.65
N GLN A 15 21.21 12.36 -16.33
CA GLN A 15 20.33 12.14 -15.18
C GLN A 15 19.20 11.14 -15.47
N PHE A 16 18.96 10.81 -16.74
CA PHE A 16 17.91 9.86 -17.13
C PHE A 16 18.10 8.48 -16.49
N LEU A 17 19.32 7.92 -16.57
CA LEU A 17 19.59 6.58 -16.08
C LEU A 17 19.46 6.47 -14.54
N PRO A 18 20.03 7.40 -13.74
CA PRO A 18 19.77 7.46 -12.30
C PRO A 18 18.27 7.54 -11.94
N ILE A 19 17.53 8.45 -12.58
CA ILE A 19 16.08 8.61 -12.34
C ILE A 19 15.33 7.31 -12.63
N PHE A 20 15.67 6.65 -13.74
CA PHE A 20 15.06 5.37 -14.12
C PHE A 20 15.32 4.28 -13.07
N ILE A 21 16.57 4.15 -12.61
CA ILE A 21 16.94 3.18 -11.58
C ILE A 21 16.20 3.46 -10.28
N GLU A 22 16.22 4.71 -9.80
CA GLU A 22 15.51 5.12 -8.57
C GLU A 22 14.01 4.81 -8.67
N SER A 23 13.37 5.17 -9.79
CA SER A 23 11.96 4.86 -10.02
C SER A 23 11.66 3.35 -10.03
N THR A 24 12.58 2.55 -10.57
CA THR A 24 12.45 1.08 -10.60
C THR A 24 12.60 0.51 -9.18
N LEU A 25 13.55 1.01 -8.39
CA LEU A 25 13.74 0.59 -6.99
C LEU A 25 12.49 0.91 -6.16
N VAL A 26 11.89 2.10 -6.31
CA VAL A 26 10.62 2.45 -5.66
C VAL A 26 9.54 1.40 -5.96
N LEU A 27 9.40 0.99 -7.21
CA LEU A 27 8.40 -0.02 -7.60
C LEU A 27 8.70 -1.40 -7.03
N VAL A 28 9.95 -1.86 -7.13
CA VAL A 28 10.37 -3.18 -6.64
C VAL A 28 10.19 -3.29 -5.13
N PHE A 29 10.63 -2.29 -4.37
CA PHE A 29 10.45 -2.27 -2.92
C PHE A 29 8.99 -2.07 -2.51
N GLY A 30 8.20 -1.32 -3.29
CA GLY A 30 6.78 -1.13 -3.02
C GLY A 30 5.93 -2.38 -3.21
N VAL A 31 6.15 -3.09 -4.31
CA VAL A 31 5.52 -4.40 -4.54
C VAL A 31 6.00 -5.41 -3.50
N GLY A 32 7.31 -5.43 -3.22
CA GLY A 32 7.88 -6.31 -2.20
C GLY A 32 7.31 -6.07 -0.80
N SER A 33 7.17 -4.81 -0.39
CA SER A 33 6.55 -4.45 0.89
C SER A 33 5.10 -4.91 0.97
N ALA A 34 4.29 -4.59 -0.04
CA ALA A 34 2.88 -5.00 -0.09
C ALA A 34 2.72 -6.52 -0.08
N ALA A 35 3.52 -7.23 -0.88
CA ALA A 35 3.49 -8.69 -0.95
C ALA A 35 3.87 -9.33 0.39
N ILE A 36 4.95 -8.89 1.03
CA ILE A 36 5.37 -9.43 2.34
C ILE A 36 4.30 -9.18 3.41
N LEU A 37 3.80 -7.94 3.51
CA LEU A 37 2.79 -7.58 4.52
C LEU A 37 1.48 -8.35 4.32
N THR A 38 1.05 -8.52 3.06
CA THR A 38 -0.17 -9.27 2.73
C THR A 38 0.04 -10.76 2.99
N LEU A 39 1.08 -11.38 2.43
CA LEU A 39 1.30 -12.82 2.60
C LEU A 39 1.58 -13.23 4.06
N ALA A 40 2.22 -12.36 4.85
CA ALA A 40 2.41 -12.59 6.28
C ALA A 40 1.09 -12.54 7.07
N LYS A 41 0.12 -11.73 6.63
CA LYS A 41 -1.20 -11.67 7.26
C LYS A 41 -2.16 -12.75 6.77
N MET A 42 -2.03 -13.22 5.52
CA MET A 42 -2.76 -14.39 5.01
C MET A 42 -2.27 -15.73 5.61
N GLY A 43 -1.22 -15.72 6.44
CA GLY A 43 -0.68 -16.93 7.06
C GLY A 43 0.27 -17.75 6.18
N TYR A 44 0.53 -17.34 4.94
CA TYR A 44 1.52 -17.97 4.06
C TYR A 44 2.96 -17.73 4.55
N PHE A 45 3.22 -16.58 5.18
CA PHE A 45 4.51 -16.28 5.82
C PHE A 45 4.36 -16.15 7.34
N SER A 46 5.40 -16.58 8.08
CA SER A 46 5.45 -16.37 9.53
C SER A 46 5.41 -14.87 9.86
N LYS A 47 4.67 -14.51 10.92
CA LYS A 47 4.60 -13.14 11.48
C LYS A 47 5.98 -12.51 11.72
N LYS A 48 7.04 -13.31 11.84
CA LYS A 48 8.45 -12.87 11.93
C LYS A 48 8.96 -12.11 10.70
N TRP A 49 8.30 -12.24 9.54
CA TRP A 49 8.66 -11.53 8.31
C TRP A 49 8.03 -10.13 8.19
N MET A 50 7.10 -9.76 9.08
CA MET A 50 6.50 -8.42 9.07
C MET A 50 7.53 -7.27 9.18
N PRO A 51 8.56 -7.34 10.06
CA PRO A 51 9.60 -6.31 10.11
C PRO A 51 10.33 -6.09 8.78
N VAL A 52 10.50 -7.15 7.98
CA VAL A 52 11.13 -7.07 6.65
C VAL A 52 10.24 -6.28 5.68
N GLY A 53 8.92 -6.49 5.74
CA GLY A 53 7.96 -5.71 4.94
C GLY A 53 8.00 -4.20 5.27
N TYR A 54 8.14 -3.85 6.55
CA TYR A 54 8.32 -2.46 6.98
C TYR A 54 9.69 -1.89 6.59
N LEU A 55 10.75 -2.70 6.59
CA LEU A 55 12.06 -2.30 6.09
C LEU A 55 12.01 -2.01 4.58
N PHE A 56 11.29 -2.82 3.81
CA PHE A 56 11.07 -2.59 2.38
C PHE A 56 10.25 -1.32 2.14
N TRP A 57 9.26 -1.03 3.00
CA TRP A 57 8.53 0.23 2.95
C TRP A 57 9.43 1.45 3.24
N ALA A 58 10.32 1.35 4.23
CA ALA A 58 11.25 2.42 4.55
C ALA A 58 12.23 2.68 3.38
N LEU A 59 12.75 1.61 2.77
CA LEU A 59 13.60 1.69 1.57
C LEU A 59 12.85 2.29 0.38
N GLN A 60 11.63 1.84 0.10
CA GLN A 60 10.77 2.43 -0.93
C GLN A 60 10.58 3.93 -0.70
N THR A 61 10.29 4.33 0.54
CA THR A 61 10.05 5.74 0.89
C THR A 61 11.31 6.58 0.69
N TYR A 62 12.48 6.02 1.02
CA TYR A 62 13.77 6.65 0.79
C TYR A 62 14.04 6.88 -0.70
N PHE A 63 13.92 5.83 -1.53
CA PHE A 63 14.11 5.97 -2.98
C PHE A 63 13.04 6.86 -3.61
N LEU A 64 11.83 6.92 -3.05
CA LEU A 64 10.80 7.84 -3.54
C LEU A 64 11.17 9.29 -3.25
N TYR A 65 11.76 9.56 -2.07
CA TYR A 65 12.28 10.87 -1.74
C TYR A 65 13.42 11.26 -2.68
N ASP A 66 14.38 10.36 -2.92
CA ASP A 66 15.51 10.63 -3.82
C ASP A 66 15.08 10.77 -5.29
N PHE A 67 14.13 9.96 -5.75
CA PHE A 67 13.48 10.16 -7.03
C PHE A 67 12.83 11.55 -7.13
N ALA A 68 12.10 11.99 -6.09
CA ALA A 68 11.41 13.27 -6.08
C ALA A 68 12.38 14.47 -6.10
N THR A 69 13.54 14.36 -5.44
CA THR A 69 14.60 15.37 -5.48
C THR A 69 15.27 15.42 -6.86
N LEU A 70 15.57 14.26 -7.46
CA LEU A 70 16.19 14.15 -8.78
C LEU A 70 15.33 14.76 -9.90
N ILE A 71 14.01 14.55 -9.87
CA ILE A 71 13.09 15.17 -10.84
C ILE A 71 12.81 16.66 -10.54
N GLN A 72 13.50 17.24 -9.55
CA GLN A 72 13.35 18.62 -9.10
C GLN A 72 11.89 18.96 -8.78
N SER A 73 11.19 18.06 -8.07
CA SER A 73 9.79 18.26 -7.71
C SER A 73 9.60 19.52 -6.89
N ASN A 74 8.45 20.17 -7.09
CA ASN A 74 8.02 21.26 -6.22
C ASN A 74 7.94 20.75 -4.76
N HIS A 75 8.33 21.60 -3.82
CA HIS A 75 8.26 21.35 -2.38
C HIS A 75 6.86 20.91 -1.92
N PHE A 76 5.80 21.41 -2.56
CA PHE A 76 4.44 20.93 -2.30
C PHE A 76 4.27 19.45 -2.69
N THR A 77 4.66 19.08 -3.91
CA THR A 77 4.57 17.71 -4.42
C THR A 77 5.34 16.73 -3.53
N MET A 78 6.56 17.11 -3.12
CA MET A 78 7.37 16.29 -2.23
C MET A 78 6.65 15.99 -0.90
N LYS A 79 6.03 17.00 -0.28
CA LYS A 79 5.24 16.81 0.94
C LYS A 79 4.07 15.86 0.73
N VAL A 80 3.33 16.02 -0.38
CA VAL A 80 2.20 15.15 -0.71
C VAL A 80 2.66 13.70 -0.90
N LEU A 81 3.79 13.48 -1.56
CA LEU A 81 4.38 12.15 -1.75
C LEU A 81 4.74 11.51 -0.40
N MET A 82 5.37 12.26 0.51
CA MET A 82 5.73 11.75 1.84
C MET A 82 4.49 11.44 2.69
N VAL A 83 3.45 12.28 2.64
CA VAL A 83 2.17 12.02 3.32
C VAL A 83 1.49 10.77 2.75
N THR A 84 1.54 10.59 1.43
CA THR A 84 1.01 9.40 0.76
C THR A 84 1.70 8.12 1.23
N MET A 85 3.02 8.15 1.47
CA MET A 85 3.73 6.98 1.99
C MET A 85 3.29 6.60 3.41
N LEU A 86 2.90 7.56 4.25
CA LEU A 86 2.28 7.27 5.53
C LEU A 86 0.90 6.65 5.36
N ALA A 87 0.06 7.21 4.47
CA ALA A 87 -1.25 6.66 4.14
C ALA A 87 -1.14 5.21 3.62
N TYR A 88 -0.08 4.92 2.86
CA TYR A 88 0.17 3.60 2.28
C TYR A 88 0.32 2.49 3.34
N LEU A 89 0.87 2.77 4.52
CA LEU A 89 0.96 1.80 5.62
C LEU A 89 -0.42 1.34 6.13
N PHE A 90 -1.43 2.19 6.00
CA PHE A 90 -2.78 1.88 6.46
C PHE A 90 -3.54 0.99 5.47
N ILE A 91 -3.16 0.94 4.19
CA ILE A 91 -3.84 0.14 3.17
C ILE A 91 -3.96 -1.35 3.56
N PRO A 92 -2.87 -2.06 3.91
CA PRO A 92 -3.00 -3.46 4.32
C PRO A 92 -3.81 -3.58 5.62
N HIS A 93 -3.64 -2.67 6.56
CA HIS A 93 -4.42 -2.70 7.81
C HIS A 93 -5.93 -2.56 7.57
N LEU A 94 -6.31 -1.63 6.69
CA LEU A 94 -7.69 -1.37 6.30
C LEU A 94 -8.28 -2.53 5.50
N TYR A 95 -7.52 -3.08 4.54
CA TYR A 95 -7.97 -4.22 3.73
C TYR A 95 -8.37 -5.42 4.60
N TYR A 96 -7.52 -5.80 5.56
CA TYR A 96 -7.83 -6.89 6.48
C TYR A 96 -9.00 -6.55 7.41
N TYR A 97 -9.05 -5.32 7.92
CA TYR A 97 -10.17 -4.89 8.76
C TYR A 97 -11.50 -5.01 8.01
N LEU A 98 -11.56 -4.58 6.75
CA LEU A 98 -12.76 -4.66 5.93
C LEU A 98 -13.16 -6.11 5.62
N ILE A 99 -12.19 -6.98 5.33
CA ILE A 99 -12.47 -8.40 5.09
C ILE A 99 -13.01 -9.06 6.36
N THR A 100 -12.32 -8.92 7.49
CA THR A 100 -12.76 -9.53 8.75
C THR A 100 -14.12 -8.99 9.22
N ALA A 101 -14.36 -7.68 9.06
CA ALA A 101 -15.66 -7.09 9.37
C ALA A 101 -16.77 -7.55 8.40
N GLY A 102 -16.42 -7.84 7.15
CA GLY A 102 -17.33 -8.43 6.17
C GLY A 102 -17.70 -9.86 6.53
N ASP A 103 -16.71 -10.70 6.85
CA ASP A 103 -16.89 -12.11 7.19
C ASP A 103 -17.71 -12.29 8.49
N ALA A 104 -17.47 -11.46 9.51
CA ALA A 104 -18.21 -11.50 10.78
C ALA A 104 -19.73 -11.36 10.59
N ARG A 105 -20.15 -10.60 9.57
CA ARG A 105 -21.59 -10.41 9.28
C ARG A 105 -22.24 -11.67 8.69
N TYR A 106 -21.47 -12.54 8.05
CA TYR A 106 -21.98 -13.79 7.49
C TYR A 106 -21.99 -14.92 8.53
N GLU A 107 -21.00 -14.99 9.42
CA GLU A 107 -21.01 -15.94 10.54
C GLU A 107 -22.24 -15.74 11.45
N ASP A 108 -22.58 -14.50 11.79
CA ASP A 108 -23.79 -14.20 12.57
C ASP A 108 -25.07 -14.63 11.84
N ALA A 109 -25.12 -14.52 10.51
CA ALA A 109 -26.30 -14.88 9.73
C ALA A 109 -26.48 -16.41 9.61
N ASP A 110 -25.38 -17.15 9.44
CA ASP A 110 -25.40 -18.61 9.35
C ASP A 110 -25.75 -19.25 10.71
N GLU A 111 -25.21 -18.75 11.83
CA GLU A 111 -25.60 -19.20 13.19
C GLU A 111 -27.10 -19.01 13.45
N ILE A 112 -27.68 -17.85 13.07
CA ILE A 112 -29.11 -17.57 13.29
C ILE A 112 -30.00 -18.51 12.46
N VAL A 113 -29.59 -18.85 11.23
CA VAL A 113 -30.34 -19.78 10.36
C VAL A 113 -30.27 -21.22 10.89
N GLU A 114 -29.11 -21.64 11.39
CA GLU A 114 -28.92 -22.97 11.96
C GLU A 114 -29.74 -23.16 13.26
N ASP A 115 -29.71 -22.18 14.15
CA ASP A 115 -30.47 -22.19 15.42
C ASP A 115 -32.01 -22.17 15.17
N THR A 116 -32.45 -21.46 14.11
CA THR A 116 -33.87 -21.44 13.70
C THR A 116 -34.32 -22.81 13.17
N LYS A 117 -33.51 -23.47 12.33
CA LYS A 117 -33.83 -24.81 11.84
C LYS A 117 -33.88 -25.85 12.97
N LEU A 118 -32.95 -25.76 13.92
CA LEU A 118 -32.88 -26.68 15.06
C LEU A 118 -34.12 -26.54 15.97
N LYS A 119 -34.65 -25.33 16.13
CA LYS A 119 -35.90 -25.09 16.87
C LYS A 119 -37.14 -25.62 16.15
N GLU A 120 -37.19 -25.54 14.83
CA GLU A 120 -38.29 -26.12 14.05
C GLU A 120 -38.30 -27.66 14.09
N GLU A 121 -37.14 -28.31 14.07
CA GLU A 121 -37.06 -29.78 14.21
C GLU A 121 -37.39 -30.30 15.62
N ILE A 122 -37.18 -29.50 16.67
CA ILE A 122 -37.45 -29.91 18.07
C ILE A 122 -38.89 -29.59 18.50
N HIS A 123 -39.62 -28.74 17.76
CA HIS A 123 -41.01 -28.37 18.06
C HIS A 123 -42.05 -28.75 16.98
N GLY A 124 -41.62 -29.40 15.89
CA GLY A 124 -42.51 -30.10 14.94
C GLY A 124 -42.73 -31.56 15.34
#